data_AF-A0A183H2U2-F1
#
_entry.id   AF-A0A183H2U2-F1
#
_cell.length_a   1.000
_cell.length_b   1.000
_cell.length_c   1.000
_cell.angle_alpha   90.00
_cell.angle_beta   90.00
_cell.angle_gamma   90.00
#
_symmetry.space_group_name_H-M   'P 1'
#
loop_
_entity.id
_entity.type
_entity.pdbx_description
1 polymer ?
#
loop_
_entity_poly.entity_id
_entity_poly.type
_entity_poly.pdbx_seq_one_letter_code
_entity_poly.pdbx_strand_id
1 'polypeptide(L)'
;EAGRVGQLTTALVLVQLARDDAVSAAKSLQKSFKCEDFEISEDAKICSALISAFESGDNNSFQQVLQRPILRGMDNEYLRLMKELKASSELSGRNGNDNDAREEGGDGSDEDLK
;
A
#
# COMPACT_ATOMS: atom_id res chain seq x y z
N GLU A 1 -14.93 -19.97 0.62
CA GLU A 1 -15.42 -18.59 0.31
C GLU A 1 -14.78 -17.47 1.13
N ALA A 2 -14.10 -17.76 2.26
CA ALA A 2 -13.48 -16.74 3.13
C ALA A 2 -12.45 -15.80 2.44
N GLY A 3 -11.78 -16.24 1.37
CA GLY A 3 -10.76 -15.45 0.69
C GLY A 3 -11.28 -14.16 0.02
N ARG A 4 -12.53 -14.13 -0.45
CA ARG A 4 -13.08 -12.93 -1.13
C ARG A 4 -13.38 -11.80 -0.17
N VAL A 5 -13.89 -12.11 1.03
CA VAL A 5 -14.13 -11.10 2.07
C VAL A 5 -12.80 -10.50 2.52
N GLY A 6 -11.78 -11.32 2.74
CA GLY A 6 -10.43 -10.85 3.10
C GLY A 6 -9.80 -9.92 2.08
N GLN A 7 -9.86 -10.27 0.79
CA GLN A 7 -9.36 -9.41 -0.27
C GLN A 7 -10.11 -8.07 -0.35
N LEU A 8 -11.45 -8.09 -0.25
CA LEU A 8 -12.27 -6.88 -0.27
C LEU A 8 -12.00 -5.97 0.92
N THR A 9 -11.92 -6.53 2.13
CA THR A 9 -11.63 -5.76 3.34
C THR A 9 -10.22 -5.18 3.29
N THR A 10 -9.24 -5.96 2.83
CA THR A 10 -7.86 -5.50 2.64
C THR A 10 -7.80 -4.34 1.64
N ALA A 11 -8.46 -4.46 0.49
CA ALA A 11 -8.57 -3.38 -0.50
C ALA A 11 -9.16 -2.10 0.12
N LEU A 12 -10.27 -2.23 0.86
CA LEU A 12 -10.92 -1.09 1.53
C LEU A 12 -9.99 -0.42 2.54
N VAL A 13 -9.30 -1.20 3.38
CA VAL A 13 -8.36 -0.67 4.37
C VAL A 13 -7.22 0.09 3.67
N LEU A 14 -6.60 -0.49 2.64
CA LEU A 14 -5.52 0.16 1.89
C LEU A 14 -5.96 1.50 1.28
N VAL A 15 -7.15 1.55 0.69
CA VAL A 15 -7.70 2.79 0.09
C VAL A 15 -7.96 3.86 1.16
N GLN A 16 -8.48 3.48 2.32
CA GLN A 16 -8.78 4.44 3.38
C GLN A 16 -7.50 4.97 4.05
N LEU A 17 -6.48 4.11 4.20
CA LEU A 17 -5.16 4.53 4.65
C LEU A 17 -4.46 5.44 3.62
N ALA A 18 -4.66 5.22 2.32
CA ALA A 18 -4.18 6.13 1.26
C ALA A 18 -4.79 7.54 1.35
N ARG A 19 -5.99 7.64 1.95
CA ARG A 19 -6.73 8.89 2.17
C ARG A 19 -6.44 9.52 3.54
N ASP A 20 -5.45 8.97 4.27
CA ASP A 20 -5.11 9.38 5.63
C ASP A 20 -6.28 9.22 6.62
N ASP A 21 -7.21 8.30 6.34
CA ASP A 21 -8.42 8.09 7.14
C ASP A 21 -8.40 6.70 7.82
N ALA A 22 -7.58 6.58 8.87
CA ALA A 22 -7.48 5.38 9.69
C ALA A 22 -8.79 5.03 10.41
N VAL A 23 -9.58 6.04 10.79
CA VAL A 23 -10.87 5.84 11.47
C VAL A 23 -11.86 5.13 10.56
N SER A 24 -11.94 5.55 9.29
CA SER A 24 -12.81 4.90 8.32
C SER A 24 -12.27 3.53 7.87
N ALA A 25 -10.95 3.31 7.90
CA ALA A 25 -10.35 2.00 7.71
C ALA A 25 -10.79 1.02 8.82
N ALA A 26 -10.69 1.43 10.09
CA ALA A 26 -11.14 0.65 11.24
C ALA A 26 -12.63 0.30 11.19
N LYS A 27 -13.48 1.28 10.81
CA LYS A 27 -14.92 1.04 10.61
C LYS A 27 -15.19 0.02 9.51
N SER A 28 -14.41 0.01 8.44
CA SER A 28 -14.57 -0.93 7.32
C SER A 28 -14.15 -2.35 7.72
N LEU A 29 -13.07 -2.46 8.50
CA LEU A 29 -12.64 -3.72 9.10
C LEU A 29 -13.72 -4.27 10.07
N GLN A 30 -14.24 -3.43 10.97
CA GLN A 30 -15.26 -3.81 11.94
C GLN A 30 -16.57 -4.26 11.27
N LYS A 31 -16.97 -3.63 10.15
CA LYS A 31 -18.11 -4.09 9.35
C LYS A 31 -17.90 -5.50 8.79
N SER A 32 -16.66 -5.83 8.46
CA SER A 32 -16.29 -7.13 7.88
C SER A 32 -16.30 -8.25 8.92
N PHE A 33 -16.13 -7.95 10.22
CA PHE A 33 -16.30 -8.94 11.31
C PHE A 33 -17.72 -9.49 11.42
N LYS A 34 -18.71 -8.87 10.75
CA LYS A 34 -20.06 -9.44 10.65
C LYS A 34 -20.13 -10.66 9.72
N CYS A 35 -19.10 -10.91 8.92
CA CYS A 35 -18.99 -12.13 8.12
C CYS A 35 -18.42 -13.26 8.99
N GLU A 36 -19.04 -14.43 8.91
CA GLU A 36 -18.60 -15.64 9.62
C GLU A 36 -17.13 -15.98 9.25
N ASP A 37 -16.36 -16.38 10.26
CA ASP A 37 -14.94 -16.72 10.20
C ASP A 37 -13.96 -15.62 9.75
N PHE A 38 -14.45 -14.41 9.46
CA PHE A 38 -13.56 -13.33 9.05
C PHE A 38 -12.71 -12.80 10.21
N GLU A 39 -13.26 -12.71 11.43
CA GLU A 39 -12.52 -12.23 12.62
C GLU A 39 -11.26 -13.06 12.92
N ILE A 40 -11.31 -14.37 12.71
CA ILE A 40 -10.19 -15.29 12.97
C ILE A 40 -9.20 -15.39 11.80
N SER A 41 -9.56 -14.82 10.64
CA SER A 41 -8.75 -14.87 9.42
C SER A 41 -7.42 -14.13 9.56
N GLU A 42 -6.44 -14.53 8.74
CA GLU A 42 -5.18 -13.80 8.65
C GLU A 42 -5.36 -12.39 8.06
N ASP A 43 -6.31 -12.22 7.14
CA ASP A 43 -6.64 -10.92 6.55
C ASP A 43 -7.08 -9.91 7.61
N ALA A 44 -7.95 -10.32 8.53
CA ALA A 44 -8.41 -9.47 9.65
C ALA A 44 -7.24 -9.03 10.54
N LYS A 45 -6.34 -9.96 10.89
CA LYS A 45 -5.16 -9.66 11.73
C LYS A 45 -4.21 -8.68 11.04
N ILE A 46 -4.01 -8.85 9.75
CA ILE A 46 -3.13 -7.99 8.95
C ILE A 46 -3.73 -6.61 8.76
N CYS A 47 -5.04 -6.51 8.47
CA CYS A 47 -5.75 -5.24 8.42
C CYS A 47 -5.67 -4.49 9.75
N SER A 48 -5.88 -5.18 10.87
CA SER A 48 -5.78 -4.58 12.20
C SER A 48 -4.36 -4.07 12.47
N ALA A 49 -3.33 -4.85 12.12
CA ALA A 49 -1.94 -4.45 12.30
C ALA A 49 -1.56 -3.25 11.42
N LEU A 50 -2.04 -3.17 10.18
CA LEU A 50 -1.84 -2.01 9.31
C LEU A 50 -2.44 -0.75 9.92
N ILE A 51 -3.69 -0.82 10.39
CA ILE A 51 -4.39 0.32 11.00
C ILE A 51 -3.64 0.78 12.26
N SER A 52 -3.32 -0.14 13.17
CA SER A 52 -2.62 0.21 14.42
C SER A 52 -1.23 0.80 14.18
N ALA A 53 -0.47 0.27 13.21
CA ALA A 53 0.84 0.83 12.85
C ALA A 53 0.71 2.22 12.21
N PHE A 54 -0.33 2.44 11.40
CA PHE A 54 -0.63 3.75 10.82
C PHE A 54 -1.03 4.77 11.88
N GLU A 55 -1.93 4.41 12.81
CA GLU A 55 -2.36 5.28 13.92
C GLU A 55 -1.21 5.62 14.88
N SER A 56 -0.25 4.72 15.04
CA SER A 56 0.93 4.93 15.88
C SER A 56 2.03 5.75 15.18
N GLY A 57 1.88 6.03 13.88
CA GLY A 57 2.92 6.67 13.06
C GLY A 57 4.17 5.81 12.85
N ASP A 58 4.11 4.50 13.15
CA ASP A 58 5.24 3.59 13.02
C ASP A 58 5.32 3.03 11.60
N ASN A 59 6.05 3.76 10.74
CA ASN A 59 6.27 3.34 9.37
C ASN A 59 7.10 2.05 9.26
N ASN A 60 7.95 1.70 10.22
CA ASN A 60 8.71 0.45 10.15
C ASN A 60 7.77 -0.75 10.29
N SER A 61 6.96 -0.73 11.36
CA SER A 61 5.93 -1.75 11.58
C SER A 61 4.94 -1.82 10.43
N PHE A 62 4.52 -0.67 9.90
CA PHE A 62 3.61 -0.61 8.76
C PHE A 62 4.17 -1.29 7.51
N GLN A 63 5.43 -0.99 7.14
CA GLN A 63 6.08 -1.61 5.99
C GLN A 63 6.33 -3.11 6.19
N GLN A 64 6.62 -3.56 7.41
CA GLN A 64 6.75 -5.00 7.69
C GLN A 64 5.43 -5.75 7.46
N VAL A 65 4.30 -5.15 7.83
CA VAL A 65 2.99 -5.76 7.60
C VAL A 65 2.67 -5.80 6.10
N LEU A 66 3.01 -4.76 5.34
CA LEU A 66 2.84 -4.74 3.88
C LEU A 66 3.61 -5.84 3.14
N GLN A 67 4.71 -6.35 3.71
CA GLN A 67 5.51 -7.41 3.10
C GLN A 67 4.93 -8.83 3.31
N ARG A 68 3.82 -8.95 4.05
CA ARG A 68 3.19 -10.25 4.34
C ARG A 68 2.75 -10.96 3.04
N PRO A 69 2.95 -12.28 2.93
CA PRO A 69 2.68 -13.03 1.70
C PRO A 69 1.22 -12.98 1.26
N ILE A 70 0.27 -12.86 2.20
CA ILE A 70 -1.16 -12.76 1.87
C ILE A 70 -1.47 -11.55 0.97
N LEU A 71 -0.76 -10.43 1.18
CA LEU A 71 -0.97 -9.19 0.45
C LEU A 71 -0.41 -9.26 -0.97
N ARG A 72 0.51 -10.20 -1.24
CA ARG A 72 1.02 -10.46 -2.60
C ARG A 72 -0.02 -11.09 -3.52
N GLY A 73 -1.11 -11.63 -2.96
CA GLY A 73 -2.26 -12.13 -3.72
C GLY A 73 -3.25 -11.05 -4.16
N MET A 74 -3.00 -9.77 -3.83
CA MET A 74 -3.83 -8.64 -4.26
C MET A 74 -3.53 -8.24 -5.71
N ASP A 75 -4.49 -7.57 -6.36
CA ASP A 75 -4.29 -7.07 -7.73
C ASP A 75 -3.15 -6.05 -7.82
N ASN A 76 -2.57 -5.95 -9.02
CA ASN A 76 -1.41 -5.10 -9.30
C ASN A 76 -1.61 -3.63 -8.90
N GLU A 77 -2.83 -3.11 -9.00
CA GLU A 77 -3.16 -1.74 -8.60
C GLU A 77 -2.99 -1.54 -7.09
N TYR A 78 -3.44 -2.49 -6.27
CA TYR A 78 -3.22 -2.46 -4.83
C TYR A 78 -1.76 -2.68 -4.46
N LEU A 79 -1.02 -3.52 -5.20
CA LEU A 79 0.42 -3.69 -4.99
C LEU A 79 1.21 -2.41 -5.27
N ARG A 80 0.80 -1.61 -6.27
CA ARG A 80 1.39 -0.29 -6.53
C ARG A 80 1.04 0.68 -5.41
N LEU A 81 -0.24 0.73 -5.02
CA LEU A 81 -0.71 1.57 -3.92
C LEU A 81 0.06 1.29 -2.62
N MET A 82 0.28 0.02 -2.28
CA MET A 82 1.06 -0.39 -1.10
C MET A 82 2.51 0.10 -1.12
N LYS A 83 3.15 0.21 -2.30
CA LYS A 83 4.52 0.74 -2.41
C LYS A 83 4.59 2.24 -2.19
N GLU A 84 3.52 2.95 -2.52
CA GLU A 84 3.42 4.40 -2.36
C GLU A 84 2.95 4.79 -0.95
N LEU A 85 2.19 3.91 -0.29
CA LEU A 85 1.74 4.10 1.08
C LEU A 85 2.90 4.10 2.09
N LYS A 86 2.85 5.05 3.01
CA LYS A 86 3.68 5.10 4.22
C LYS A 86 2.79 5.43 5.40
N ALA A 87 3.12 4.93 6.60
CA ALA A 87 2.46 5.41 7.81
C ALA A 87 2.84 6.89 7.98
N SER A 88 1.88 7.75 7.70
CA SER A 88 2.08 9.19 7.67
C SER A 88 2.34 9.69 9.08
N SER A 89 3.52 10.26 9.31
CA SER A 89 3.62 11.39 10.24
C SER A 89 3.60 12.72 9.48
N GLU A 90 3.93 12.75 8.18
CA GLU A 90 4.16 13.96 7.38
C GLU A 90 4.03 13.65 5.87
N LEU A 91 2.86 13.25 5.35
CA LEU A 91 2.62 13.20 3.91
C LEU A 91 1.64 14.29 3.47
N SER A 92 2.14 15.52 3.57
CA SER A 92 1.73 16.62 2.70
C SER A 92 2.17 16.31 1.27
N GLY A 93 1.21 15.82 0.47
CA GLY A 93 1.13 15.95 -0.99
C GLY A 93 2.36 15.70 -1.85
N ARG A 94 2.48 14.50 -2.43
CA ARG A 94 2.84 14.32 -3.85
C ARG A 94 2.67 12.85 -4.24
N ASN A 95 1.92 12.59 -5.30
CA ASN A 95 2.34 11.70 -6.38
C ASN A 95 1.45 12.00 -7.58
N GLY A 96 1.76 13.14 -8.21
CA GLY A 96 1.62 13.25 -9.65
C GLY A 96 2.73 12.40 -10.26
N ASN A 97 2.39 11.67 -11.32
CA ASN A 97 3.33 10.97 -12.18
C ASN A 97 4.55 11.85 -12.51
N ASP A 98 5.71 11.59 -11.91
CA ASP A 98 6.99 12.00 -12.47
C ASP A 98 7.58 10.80 -13.23
N ASN A 99 7.07 10.63 -14.45
CA ASN A 99 7.87 10.04 -15.53
C ASN A 99 8.96 11.05 -15.86
N ASP A 100 10.14 10.94 -15.25
CA ASP A 100 11.31 11.71 -15.68
C ASP A 100 12.57 10.85 -15.68
N ALA A 101 12.93 10.43 -16.90
CA ALA A 101 14.29 10.05 -17.28
C ALA A 101 14.45 10.30 -18.80
N ARG A 102 14.45 11.59 -19.17
CA ARG A 102 15.20 12.16 -20.31
C ARG A 102 16.20 13.13 -19.65
N GLU A 103 17.49 13.22 -19.97
CA GLU A 103 18.19 13.55 -21.22
C GLU A 103 19.71 13.24 -21.03
N GLU A 104 20.38 12.64 -22.01
CA GLU A 104 21.34 13.25 -22.98
C GLU A 104 22.82 13.29 -22.56
N GLY A 105 23.71 12.96 -23.52
CA GLY A 105 25.14 13.28 -23.47
C GLY A 105 26.02 12.34 -24.30
N GLY A 106 26.40 12.75 -25.51
CA GLY A 106 27.42 12.06 -26.31
C GLY A 106 27.57 12.49 -27.78
N ASP A 107 27.69 13.79 -28.02
CA ASP A 107 28.09 14.41 -29.29
C ASP A 107 29.60 14.16 -29.60
N GLY A 108 29.92 13.98 -30.89
CA GLY A 108 31.20 14.36 -31.49
C GLY A 108 32.45 13.49 -31.28
N SER A 109 32.80 12.66 -32.26
CA SER A 109 34.19 12.54 -32.74
C SER A 109 34.20 11.92 -34.14
N ASP A 110 33.94 12.78 -35.12
CA ASP A 110 34.49 12.62 -36.47
C ASP A 110 35.99 13.00 -36.35
N GLU A 111 36.85 11.98 -36.19
CA GLU A 111 38.30 12.14 -36.31
C GLU A 111 38.78 11.25 -37.45
N ASP A 112 38.71 11.85 -38.64
CA ASP A 112 39.61 11.65 -39.76
C ASP A 112 41.05 11.45 -39.23
N LEU A 113 41.68 10.29 -39.49
CA LEU A 113 43.14 10.06 -39.56
C LEU A 113 43.46 8.55 -39.75
N LYS A 114 43.45 8.06 -41.00
CA LYS A 114 44.61 7.51 -41.76
C LYS A 114 44.19 6.69 -42.98
#